data_AF-A0A2W4NUZ6-F1
#
_entry.id   AF-A0A2W4NUZ6-F1
#
_cell.length_a   1.000
_cell.length_b   1.000
_cell.length_c   1.000
_cell.angle_alpha   90.00
_cell.angle_beta   90.00
_cell.angle_gamma   90.00
#
_symmetry.space_group_name_H-M   'P 1'
#
loop_
_entity.id
_entity.type
_entity.pdbx_description
1 polymer ?
#
loop_
_entity_poly.entity_id
_entity_poly.type
_entity_poly.pdbx_seq_one_letter_code
_entity_poly.pdbx_strand_id
1 'polypeptide(L)'
;MDVYFKDSQAQMTAPIRDGDAILGVIDVHSTTPEAFREDDLRVLVQFTRALEAVTRIIRQAEEQAQIMTENQRLRLEAEINRREIERLSHELTRSGWQDFLNGRRGVTGLTLEHNRLSNQTDWSQALIEASQNRQPVRLVQGDRETVAVPVILRGQVIGAIEVEPEPGQAEAETVEMVQAVAQRLALSLDNARLLEEAQETTAQEQRISELVARFQSAESVDDLLQMALSELSQSLGAEHAAIRLGRPGRQMEGASYA
;
A
#
# COMPACT_ATOMS: atom_id res chain seq x y z
N MET A 1 -29.72 -38.13 34.47
CA MET A 1 -29.96 -39.55 34.79
C MET A 1 -29.49 -39.69 36.23
N ASP A 2 -30.40 -39.55 37.19
CA ASP A 2 -30.06 -39.51 38.61
C ASP A 2 -29.60 -40.89 39.07
N VAL A 3 -28.34 -40.99 39.49
CA VAL A 3 -27.80 -42.20 40.12
C VAL A 3 -28.33 -42.22 41.56
N TYR A 4 -29.50 -42.85 41.75
CA TYR A 4 -30.12 -43.01 43.06
C TYR A 4 -29.38 -44.10 43.86
N PHE A 5 -28.62 -43.72 44.88
CA PHE A 5 -28.02 -44.66 45.83
C PHE A 5 -29.07 -45.10 46.87
N LYS A 6 -29.88 -46.11 46.50
CA LYS A 6 -31.04 -46.57 47.29
C LYS A 6 -30.75 -47.01 48.74
N ASP A 7 -29.51 -47.37 49.05
CA ASP A 7 -29.09 -47.84 50.39
C ASP A 7 -28.21 -46.82 51.14
N SER A 8 -28.11 -45.58 50.66
CA SER A 8 -27.33 -44.53 51.33
C SER A 8 -28.01 -44.10 52.63
N GLN A 9 -27.25 -44.13 53.73
CA GLN A 9 -27.70 -43.70 55.06
C GLN A 9 -27.00 -42.43 55.57
N ALA A 10 -25.96 -41.98 54.87
CA ALA A 10 -25.31 -40.69 55.09
C ALA A 10 -24.80 -40.11 53.76
N GLN A 11 -24.80 -38.79 53.62
CA GLN A 11 -24.40 -38.08 52.41
C GLN A 11 -23.68 -36.77 52.77
N MET A 12 -22.66 -36.41 51.99
CA MET A 12 -22.06 -35.08 51.98
C MET A 12 -21.96 -34.57 50.55
N THR A 13 -22.25 -33.30 50.40
CA THR A 13 -22.35 -32.69 49.07
C THR A 13 -21.67 -31.33 49.09
N ALA A 14 -20.87 -31.03 48.06
CA ALA A 14 -20.21 -29.75 47.92
C ALA A 14 -20.22 -29.29 46.45
N PRO A 15 -20.54 -28.02 46.15
CA PRO A 15 -20.54 -27.52 44.78
C PRO A 15 -19.11 -27.35 44.24
N ILE A 16 -18.96 -27.50 42.94
CA ILE A 16 -17.79 -27.05 42.17
C ILE A 16 -18.21 -25.77 41.43
N ARG A 17 -17.50 -24.68 41.65
CA ARG A 17 -17.80 -23.35 41.09
C ARG A 17 -16.69 -22.78 40.21
N ASP A 18 -17.06 -21.88 39.33
CA ASP A 18 -16.14 -20.98 38.64
C ASP A 18 -16.71 -19.55 38.69
N GLY A 19 -16.15 -18.73 39.58
CA GLY A 19 -16.78 -17.48 40.00
C GLY A 19 -18.12 -17.75 40.68
N ASP A 20 -19.18 -17.07 40.21
CA ASP A 20 -20.54 -17.24 40.71
C ASP A 20 -21.29 -18.43 40.06
N ALA A 21 -20.74 -19.01 38.99
CA ALA A 21 -21.36 -20.12 38.29
C ALA A 21 -21.06 -21.46 38.99
N ILE A 22 -22.08 -22.30 39.20
CA ILE A 22 -21.90 -23.69 39.67
C ILE A 22 -21.66 -24.57 38.44
N LEU A 23 -20.46 -25.12 38.32
CA LEU A 23 -20.07 -26.05 37.26
C LEU A 23 -20.61 -27.47 37.52
N GLY A 24 -20.76 -27.84 38.78
CA GLY A 24 -21.24 -29.16 39.17
C GLY A 24 -21.29 -29.32 40.68
N VAL A 25 -21.50 -30.54 41.14
CA VAL A 25 -21.59 -30.87 42.56
C VAL A 25 -20.87 -32.20 42.79
N ILE A 26 -20.02 -32.27 43.81
CA ILE A 26 -19.46 -33.51 44.32
C ILE A 26 -20.41 -34.05 45.36
N ASP A 27 -20.79 -35.31 45.20
CA ASP A 27 -21.67 -36.01 46.09
C ASP A 27 -21.01 -37.28 46.60
N VAL A 28 -20.97 -37.45 47.91
CA VAL A 28 -20.30 -38.57 48.59
C VAL A 28 -21.30 -39.26 49.50
N HIS A 29 -21.51 -40.56 49.28
CA HIS A 29 -22.50 -41.36 49.99
C HIS A 29 -21.84 -42.45 50.83
N SER A 30 -22.47 -42.80 51.95
CA SER A 30 -22.15 -43.98 52.74
C SER A 30 -23.42 -44.76 53.07
N THR A 31 -23.32 -46.09 53.14
CA THR A 31 -24.37 -46.98 53.64
C THR A 31 -24.36 -47.10 55.17
N THR A 32 -23.36 -46.53 55.83
CA THR A 32 -23.23 -46.52 57.29
C THR A 32 -23.86 -45.24 57.89
N PRO A 33 -24.72 -45.33 58.92
CA PRO A 33 -25.24 -44.16 59.62
C PRO A 33 -24.12 -43.33 60.25
N GLU A 34 -24.27 -42.01 60.27
CA GLU A 34 -23.32 -41.07 60.91
C GLU A 34 -21.86 -41.24 60.43
N ALA A 35 -21.66 -41.73 59.20
CA ALA A 35 -20.33 -42.03 58.66
C ALA A 35 -19.43 -40.80 58.47
N PHE A 36 -20.01 -39.60 58.47
CA PHE A 36 -19.31 -38.35 58.18
C PHE A 36 -19.33 -37.41 59.39
N ARG A 37 -18.16 -36.85 59.69
CA ARG A 37 -17.95 -35.86 60.75
C ARG A 37 -17.73 -34.48 60.14
N GLU A 38 -17.77 -33.44 60.98
CA GLU A 38 -17.60 -32.05 60.55
C GLU A 38 -16.25 -31.78 59.85
N ASP A 39 -15.20 -32.51 60.26
CA ASP A 39 -13.88 -32.45 59.61
C ASP A 39 -13.88 -33.05 58.20
N ASP A 40 -14.71 -34.05 57.92
CA ASP A 40 -14.81 -34.66 56.58
C ASP A 40 -15.46 -33.69 55.58
N LEU A 41 -16.42 -32.87 56.04
CA LEU A 41 -16.99 -31.78 55.24
C LEU A 41 -15.93 -30.71 54.93
N ARG A 42 -15.07 -30.36 55.91
CA ARG A 42 -13.96 -29.42 55.69
C ARG A 42 -13.00 -29.95 54.63
N VAL A 43 -12.68 -31.25 54.65
CA VAL A 43 -11.85 -31.90 53.64
C VAL A 43 -12.53 -31.86 52.26
N LEU A 44 -13.80 -32.21 52.16
CA LEU A 44 -14.56 -32.16 50.90
C LEU A 44 -14.61 -30.74 50.30
N VAL A 45 -14.79 -29.72 51.15
CA VAL A 45 -14.75 -28.30 50.73
C VAL A 45 -13.35 -27.88 50.27
N GLN A 46 -12.27 -28.40 50.87
CA GLN A 46 -10.91 -28.14 50.39
C GLN A 46 -10.64 -28.78 49.03
N PHE A 47 -11.11 -30.01 48.81
CA PHE A 47 -11.01 -30.68 47.51
C PHE A 47 -11.77 -29.95 46.41
N THR A 48 -13.02 -29.53 46.68
CA THR A 48 -13.80 -28.73 45.71
C THR A 48 -13.05 -27.45 45.35
N ARG A 49 -12.59 -26.66 46.33
CA ARG A 49 -11.78 -25.45 46.07
C ARG A 49 -10.53 -25.71 45.22
N ALA A 50 -9.83 -26.82 45.47
CA ALA A 50 -8.66 -27.19 44.68
C ALA A 50 -9.06 -27.50 43.22
N LEU A 51 -10.17 -28.22 43.01
CA LEU A 51 -10.70 -28.52 41.68
C LEU A 51 -11.15 -27.25 40.94
N GLU A 52 -11.83 -26.33 41.63
CA GLU A 52 -12.23 -25.03 41.08
C GLU A 52 -11.01 -24.23 40.58
N ALA A 53 -9.95 -24.17 41.38
CA ALA A 53 -8.72 -23.49 41.01
C ALA A 53 -8.05 -24.13 39.79
N VAL A 54 -7.97 -25.46 39.74
CA VAL A 54 -7.38 -26.19 38.61
C VAL A 54 -8.21 -25.98 37.34
N THR A 55 -9.54 -26.06 37.41
CA THR A 55 -10.42 -25.79 36.26
C THR A 55 -10.21 -24.39 35.71
N ARG A 56 -10.11 -23.38 36.59
CA ARG A 56 -9.83 -22.01 36.17
C ARG A 56 -8.48 -21.88 35.46
N ILE A 57 -7.43 -22.52 36.00
CA ILE A 57 -6.10 -22.51 35.37
C ILE A 57 -6.14 -23.12 33.98
N ILE A 58 -6.81 -24.26 33.81
CA ILE A 58 -6.92 -24.93 32.51
C ILE A 58 -7.65 -24.05 31.50
N ARG A 59 -8.84 -23.53 31.87
CA ARG A 59 -9.63 -22.66 30.98
C ARG A 59 -8.87 -21.40 30.59
N GLN A 60 -8.20 -20.77 31.57
CA GLN A 60 -7.40 -19.58 31.31
C GLN A 60 -6.20 -19.90 30.40
N ALA A 61 -5.56 -21.06 30.57
CA ALA A 61 -4.46 -21.50 29.70
C ALA A 61 -4.94 -21.76 28.26
N GLU A 62 -6.12 -22.38 28.09
CA GLU A 62 -6.74 -22.60 26.78
C GLU A 62 -7.09 -21.28 26.09
N GLU A 63 -7.73 -20.34 26.80
CA GLU A 63 -8.06 -19.02 26.29
C GLU A 63 -6.79 -18.24 25.87
N GLN A 64 -5.75 -18.27 26.71
CA GLN A 64 -4.46 -17.65 26.40
C GLN A 64 -3.82 -18.27 25.14
N ALA A 65 -3.85 -19.59 25.01
CA ALA A 65 -3.30 -20.30 23.85
C ALA A 65 -4.06 -19.95 22.55
N GLN A 66 -5.39 -19.84 22.62
CA GLN A 66 -6.23 -19.40 21.50
C GLN A 66 -5.91 -17.97 21.09
N ILE A 67 -5.88 -17.04 22.05
CA ILE A 67 -5.53 -15.63 21.79
C ILE A 67 -4.14 -15.51 21.18
N MET A 68 -3.17 -16.27 21.68
CA MET A 68 -1.80 -16.23 21.16
C MET A 68 -1.73 -16.73 19.72
N THR A 69 -2.44 -17.82 19.41
CA THR A 69 -2.53 -18.38 18.06
C THR A 69 -3.18 -17.39 17.10
N GLU A 70 -4.29 -16.76 17.51
CA GLU A 70 -4.98 -15.76 16.68
C GLU A 70 -4.13 -14.49 16.49
N ASN A 71 -3.48 -14.00 17.54
CA ASN A 71 -2.56 -12.86 17.43
C ASN A 71 -1.37 -13.17 16.50
N GLN A 72 -0.84 -14.39 16.53
CA GLN A 72 0.21 -14.81 15.62
C GLN A 72 -0.30 -14.86 14.17
N ARG A 73 -1.49 -15.40 13.94
CA ARG A 73 -2.14 -15.43 12.62
C ARG A 73 -2.33 -14.02 12.07
N LEU A 74 -2.91 -13.11 12.87
CA LEU A 74 -3.14 -11.71 12.49
C LEU A 74 -1.83 -10.97 12.20
N ARG A 75 -0.77 -11.22 12.97
CA ARG A 75 0.55 -10.62 12.71
C ARG A 75 1.13 -11.06 11.37
N LEU A 76 1.04 -12.36 11.05
CA LEU A 76 1.50 -12.87 9.76
C LEU A 76 0.68 -12.29 8.61
N GLU A 77 -0.64 -12.21 8.76
CA GLU A 77 -1.52 -11.59 7.77
C GLU A 77 -1.18 -10.11 7.55
N ALA A 78 -0.98 -9.35 8.63
CA ALA A 78 -0.58 -7.94 8.56
C ALA A 78 0.80 -7.77 7.89
N GLU A 79 1.74 -8.68 8.15
CA GLU A 79 3.06 -8.63 7.51
C GLU A 79 2.98 -8.90 6.00
N ILE A 80 2.16 -9.87 5.58
CA ILE A 80 1.90 -10.14 4.16
C ILE A 80 1.27 -8.92 3.49
N ASN A 81 0.21 -8.37 4.10
CA ASN A 81 -0.48 -7.20 3.56
C ASN A 81 0.45 -5.98 3.45
N ARG A 82 1.30 -5.76 4.47
CA ARG A 82 2.30 -4.68 4.44
C ARG A 82 3.28 -4.84 3.29
N ARG A 83 3.83 -6.05 3.09
CA ARG A 83 4.77 -6.32 1.99
C ARG A 83 4.13 -6.10 0.64
N GLU A 84 2.86 -6.48 0.47
CA GLU A 84 2.16 -6.27 -0.79
C GLU A 84 1.88 -4.78 -1.06
N ILE A 85 1.47 -4.02 -0.03
CA ILE A 85 1.32 -2.56 -0.15
C ILE A 85 2.64 -1.89 -0.52
N GLU A 86 3.75 -2.27 0.14
CA GLU A 86 5.09 -1.75 -0.19
C GLU A 86 5.47 -2.07 -1.64
N ARG A 87 5.24 -3.31 -2.09
CA ARG A 87 5.51 -3.75 -3.46
C ARG A 87 4.70 -2.93 -4.48
N LEU A 88 3.39 -2.78 -4.26
CA LEU A 88 2.50 -2.01 -5.13
C LEU A 88 2.87 -0.52 -5.13
N SER A 89 3.19 0.05 -3.97
CA SER A 89 3.65 1.44 -3.87
C SER A 89 4.93 1.66 -4.68
N HIS A 90 5.87 0.72 -4.62
CA HIS A 90 7.10 0.76 -5.41
C HIS A 90 6.81 0.67 -6.92
N GLU A 91 5.92 -0.24 -7.32
CA GLU A 91 5.53 -0.44 -8.71
C GLU A 91 4.85 0.80 -9.29
N LEU A 92 3.83 1.32 -8.60
CA LEU A 92 3.08 2.52 -9.01
C LEU A 92 3.96 3.77 -9.05
N THR A 93 4.87 3.92 -8.09
CA THR A 93 5.82 5.04 -8.10
C THR A 93 6.73 4.95 -9.32
N ARG A 94 7.27 3.77 -9.62
CA ARG A 94 8.13 3.57 -10.78
C ARG A 94 7.39 3.81 -12.09
N SER A 95 6.23 3.18 -12.27
CA SER A 95 5.46 3.30 -13.51
C SER A 95 4.98 4.73 -13.73
N GLY A 96 4.42 5.38 -12.70
CA GLY A 96 3.94 6.76 -12.80
C GLY A 96 5.05 7.75 -13.18
N TRP A 97 6.24 7.61 -12.60
CA TRP A 97 7.38 8.44 -12.99
C TRP A 97 7.90 8.10 -14.39
N GLN A 98 7.94 6.83 -14.77
CA GLN A 98 8.37 6.41 -16.11
C GLN A 98 7.43 6.94 -17.19
N ASP A 99 6.12 6.83 -16.99
CA ASP A 99 5.10 7.32 -17.92
C ASP A 99 5.17 8.85 -18.06
N PHE A 100 5.27 9.56 -16.93
CA PHE A 100 5.42 11.01 -16.92
C PHE A 100 6.66 11.49 -17.67
N LEU A 101 7.81 10.84 -17.46
CA LEU A 101 9.06 11.20 -18.13
C LEU A 101 9.03 10.87 -19.63
N ASN A 102 8.42 9.74 -20.02
CA ASN A 102 8.28 9.34 -21.42
C ASN A 102 7.34 10.26 -22.22
N GLY A 103 6.29 10.79 -21.58
CA GLY A 103 5.33 11.70 -22.20
C GLY A 103 5.85 13.11 -22.41
N ARG A 104 6.89 13.52 -21.67
CA ARG A 104 7.44 14.88 -21.73
C ARG A 104 8.45 15.07 -22.87
N ARG A 105 8.26 16.15 -23.64
CA ARG A 105 9.29 16.76 -24.52
C ARG A 105 10.01 17.93 -23.82
N GLY A 106 10.37 17.75 -22.55
CA GLY A 106 10.85 18.81 -21.65
C GLY A 106 12.18 18.52 -20.96
N VAL A 107 12.52 19.31 -19.94
CA VAL A 107 13.78 19.22 -19.19
C VAL A 107 13.73 18.05 -18.19
N THR A 108 14.58 17.05 -18.39
CA THR A 108 14.73 15.88 -17.51
C THR A 108 15.87 16.03 -16.49
N GLY A 109 16.68 17.08 -16.64
CA GLY A 109 17.84 17.38 -15.81
C GLY A 109 18.30 18.83 -15.99
N LEU A 110 18.83 19.42 -14.92
CA LEU A 110 19.35 20.77 -14.91
C LEU A 110 20.77 20.74 -14.34
N THR A 111 21.69 21.42 -15.01
CA THR A 111 23.06 21.64 -14.55
C THR A 111 23.25 23.13 -14.32
N LEU A 112 23.83 23.49 -13.18
CA LEU A 112 24.27 24.85 -12.89
C LEU A 112 25.79 24.87 -12.88
N GLU A 113 26.39 25.49 -13.89
CA GLU A 113 27.83 25.63 -14.00
C GLU A 113 28.18 27.11 -14.15
N HIS A 114 29.12 27.64 -13.35
CA HIS A 114 29.52 29.05 -13.39
C HIS A 114 28.32 30.04 -13.36
N ASN A 115 27.32 29.76 -12.52
CA ASN A 115 26.07 30.52 -12.41
C ASN A 115 25.21 30.56 -13.68
N ARG A 116 25.40 29.59 -14.59
CA ARG A 116 24.62 29.43 -15.81
C ARG A 116 23.84 28.12 -15.76
N LEU A 117 22.53 28.21 -15.91
CA LEU A 117 21.65 27.04 -16.00
C LEU A 117 21.67 26.48 -17.43
N SER A 118 21.79 25.16 -17.54
CA SER A 118 21.67 24.40 -18.77
C SER A 118 20.79 23.16 -18.58
N ASN A 119 20.10 22.74 -19.64
CA ASN A 119 19.24 21.54 -19.65
C ASN A 119 20.06 20.31 -20.02
N GLN A 120 21.14 20.04 -19.29
CA GLN A 120 21.97 18.87 -19.51
C GLN A 120 21.40 17.68 -18.74
N THR A 121 21.33 16.53 -19.40
CA THR A 121 20.72 15.30 -18.88
C THR A 121 21.73 14.17 -18.69
N ASP A 122 23.03 14.49 -18.80
CA ASP A 122 24.10 13.50 -18.69
C ASP A 122 24.24 13.03 -17.25
N TRP A 123 24.45 11.72 -17.09
CA TRP A 123 24.66 11.09 -15.80
C TRP A 123 26.16 10.94 -15.54
N SER A 124 26.67 11.64 -14.53
CA SER A 124 28.03 11.46 -14.03
C SER A 124 28.19 10.08 -13.35
N GLN A 125 29.44 9.65 -13.14
CA GLN A 125 29.70 8.43 -12.37
C GLN A 125 29.13 8.51 -10.95
N ALA A 126 29.24 9.66 -10.27
CA ALA A 126 28.73 9.80 -8.91
C ALA A 126 27.20 9.71 -8.86
N LEU A 127 26.50 10.34 -9.82
CA LEU A 127 25.03 10.25 -9.94
C LEU A 127 24.58 8.80 -10.17
N ILE A 128 25.29 8.06 -11.03
CA ILE A 128 25.00 6.65 -11.31
C ILE A 128 25.20 5.81 -10.05
N GLU A 129 26.35 5.94 -9.39
CA GLU A 129 26.67 5.17 -8.18
C GLU A 129 25.69 5.47 -7.04
N ALA A 130 25.36 6.75 -6.81
CA ALA A 130 24.39 7.14 -5.79
C ALA A 130 22.99 6.56 -6.06
N SER A 131 22.58 6.55 -7.33
CA SER A 131 21.29 6.01 -7.76
C SER A 131 21.21 4.50 -7.66
N GLN A 132 22.24 3.79 -8.14
CA GLN A 132 22.27 2.32 -8.11
C GLN A 132 22.38 1.80 -6.68
N ASN A 133 23.23 2.43 -5.86
CA ASN A 133 23.46 2.00 -4.48
C ASN A 133 22.41 2.55 -3.50
N ARG A 134 21.56 3.49 -3.94
CA ARG A 134 20.51 4.13 -3.12
C ARG A 134 21.04 4.77 -1.83
N GLN A 135 22.26 5.30 -1.90
CA GLN A 135 22.92 5.94 -0.78
C GLN A 135 23.79 7.10 -1.29
N PRO A 136 24.11 8.09 -0.45
CA PRO A 136 25.07 9.12 -0.79
C PRO A 136 26.42 8.54 -1.19
N VAL A 137 27.03 9.12 -2.21
CA VAL A 137 28.38 8.78 -2.68
C VAL A 137 29.21 10.04 -2.66
N ARG A 138 30.44 9.91 -2.17
CA ARG A 138 31.47 10.95 -2.28
C ARG A 138 32.59 10.42 -3.15
N LEU A 139 32.88 11.13 -4.23
CA LEU A 139 34.02 10.86 -5.08
C LEU A 139 35.04 11.98 -4.93
N VAL A 140 36.33 11.62 -4.89
CA VAL A 140 37.44 12.56 -4.89
C VAL A 140 38.30 12.24 -6.11
N GLN A 141 38.39 13.16 -7.06
CA GLN A 141 39.18 13.03 -8.28
C GLN A 141 40.17 14.19 -8.39
N GLY A 142 41.43 13.94 -8.04
CA GLY A 142 42.45 14.98 -7.97
C GLY A 142 42.09 16.00 -6.89
N ASP A 143 41.88 17.25 -7.30
CA ASP A 143 41.49 18.37 -6.42
C ASP A 143 39.99 18.66 -6.44
N ARG A 144 39.18 17.79 -7.07
CA ARG A 144 37.71 17.92 -7.11
C ARG A 144 37.06 16.91 -6.18
N GLU A 145 36.15 17.40 -5.34
CA GLU A 145 35.27 16.59 -4.53
C GLU A 145 33.85 16.69 -5.08
N THR A 146 33.18 15.55 -5.21
CA THR A 146 31.81 15.45 -5.70
C THR A 146 30.98 14.69 -4.68
N VAL A 147 29.82 15.25 -4.33
CA VAL A 147 28.83 14.60 -3.48
C VAL A 147 27.58 14.37 -4.32
N ALA A 148 27.20 13.11 -4.49
CA ALA A 148 25.97 12.72 -5.14
C ALA A 148 25.03 12.04 -4.14
N VAL A 149 23.75 12.39 -4.18
CA VAL A 149 22.71 11.77 -3.36
C VAL A 149 21.54 11.32 -4.24
N PRO A 150 20.94 10.15 -3.97
CA PRO A 150 19.75 9.73 -4.70
C PRO A 150 18.52 10.51 -4.22
N VAL A 151 17.63 10.82 -5.15
CA VAL A 151 16.28 11.31 -4.87
C VAL A 151 15.37 10.10 -4.76
N ILE A 152 14.99 9.74 -3.54
CA ILE A 152 14.22 8.53 -3.24
C ILE A 152 12.80 8.92 -2.81
N LEU A 153 11.81 8.38 -3.52
CA LEU A 153 10.39 8.52 -3.21
C LEU A 153 9.81 7.14 -2.96
N ARG A 154 9.23 6.92 -1.77
CA ARG A 154 8.60 5.64 -1.39
C ARG A 154 9.46 4.42 -1.77
N GLY A 155 10.76 4.46 -1.42
CA GLY A 155 11.70 3.37 -1.71
C GLY A 155 12.17 3.23 -3.17
N GLN A 156 11.71 4.09 -4.09
CA GLN A 156 12.14 4.12 -5.49
C GLN A 156 13.03 5.33 -5.77
N VAL A 157 14.11 5.10 -6.51
CA VAL A 157 14.97 6.19 -7.00
C VAL A 157 14.31 6.80 -8.22
N ILE A 158 14.01 8.10 -8.13
CA ILE A 158 13.38 8.88 -9.22
C ILE A 158 14.35 9.89 -9.86
N GLY A 159 15.57 9.99 -9.31
CA GLY A 159 16.62 10.87 -9.80
C GLY A 159 17.82 10.88 -8.85
N ALA A 160 18.78 11.77 -9.08
CA ALA A 160 19.87 12.05 -8.16
C ALA A 160 20.27 13.53 -8.25
N ILE A 161 20.86 14.04 -7.17
CA ILE A 161 21.44 15.37 -7.08
C ILE A 161 22.95 15.20 -6.95
N GLU A 162 23.69 16.00 -7.69
CA GLU A 162 25.14 16.10 -7.57
C GLU A 162 25.51 17.54 -7.24
N VAL A 163 26.49 17.68 -6.34
CA VAL A 163 27.13 18.96 -6.02
C VAL A 163 28.63 18.77 -5.96
N GLU A 164 29.37 19.77 -6.43
CA GLU A 164 30.82 19.85 -6.33
C GLU A 164 31.19 20.95 -5.33
N PRO A 165 31.30 20.65 -4.02
CA PRO A 165 31.72 21.62 -3.02
C PRO A 165 33.19 22.01 -3.20
N GLU A 166 33.61 23.11 -2.55
CA GLU A 166 35.03 23.45 -2.50
C GLU A 166 35.85 22.34 -1.82
N PRO A 167 37.14 22.15 -2.18
CA PRO A 167 37.97 21.10 -1.61
C PRO A 167 37.99 21.14 -0.08
N GLY A 168 37.67 20.01 0.57
CA GLY A 168 37.60 19.90 2.03
C GLY A 168 36.24 20.30 2.62
N GLN A 169 35.27 20.74 1.82
CA GLN A 169 33.90 21.03 2.26
C GLN A 169 32.90 19.90 1.92
N ALA A 170 33.33 18.84 1.22
CA ALA A 170 32.58 17.60 1.27
C ALA A 170 32.79 17.01 2.68
N GLU A 171 32.07 17.49 3.68
CA GLU A 171 32.05 16.90 5.03
C GLU A 171 30.71 16.18 5.27
N ALA A 172 30.59 15.49 6.39
CA ALA A 172 29.36 14.75 6.72
C ALA A 172 28.14 15.68 6.76
N GLU A 173 28.31 16.90 7.28
CA GLU A 173 27.25 17.92 7.35
C GLU A 173 26.74 18.32 5.96
N THR A 174 27.63 18.53 5.00
CA THR A 174 27.26 18.84 3.60
C THR A 174 26.45 17.71 2.98
N VAL A 175 26.86 16.45 3.21
CA VAL A 175 26.14 15.27 2.71
C VAL A 175 24.74 15.19 3.33
N GLU A 176 24.63 15.38 4.64
CA GLU A 176 23.35 15.36 5.36
C GLU A 176 22.42 16.47 4.87
N MET A 177 22.95 17.68 4.64
CA MET A 177 22.18 18.81 4.09
C MET A 177 21.64 18.47 2.70
N VAL A 178 22.50 17.99 1.79
CA VAL A 178 22.11 17.66 0.42
C VAL A 178 21.12 16.49 0.39
N GLN A 179 21.28 15.50 1.27
CA GLN A 179 20.32 14.41 1.44
C GLN A 179 18.95 14.91 1.97
N ALA A 180 18.93 15.85 2.91
CA ALA A 180 17.69 16.46 3.40
C ALA A 180 16.98 17.25 2.29
N VAL A 181 17.74 17.94 1.44
CA VAL A 181 17.20 18.60 0.23
C VAL A 181 16.61 17.57 -0.72
N ALA A 182 17.33 16.48 -1.01
CA ALA A 182 16.85 15.42 -1.90
C ALA A 182 15.54 14.78 -1.42
N GLN A 183 15.39 14.56 -0.10
CA GLN A 183 14.15 14.03 0.48
C GLN A 183 12.96 14.98 0.28
N ARG A 184 13.16 16.28 0.51
CA ARG A 184 12.10 17.29 0.29
C ARG A 184 11.79 17.47 -1.20
N LEU A 185 12.82 17.42 -2.03
CA LEU A 185 12.67 17.50 -3.48
C LEU A 185 11.86 16.32 -4.01
N ALA A 186 12.12 15.09 -3.54
CA ALA A 186 11.38 13.89 -3.96
C ALA A 186 9.87 14.05 -3.80
N LEU A 187 9.42 14.53 -2.64
CA LEU A 187 8.00 14.75 -2.37
C LEU A 187 7.44 15.92 -3.20
N SER A 188 8.21 17.00 -3.33
CA SER A 188 7.78 18.20 -4.06
C SER A 188 7.63 17.91 -5.56
N LEU A 189 8.55 17.13 -6.12
CA LEU A 189 8.50 16.63 -7.48
C LEU A 189 7.29 15.71 -7.71
N ASP A 190 6.97 14.82 -6.78
CA ASP A 190 5.78 13.95 -6.90
C ASP A 190 4.49 14.76 -6.90
N ASN A 191 4.39 15.76 -6.02
CA ASN A 191 3.23 16.64 -5.97
C ASN A 191 3.10 17.49 -7.24
N ALA A 192 4.21 18.03 -7.75
CA ALA A 192 4.20 18.78 -9.00
C ALA A 192 3.79 17.90 -10.18
N ARG A 193 4.34 16.68 -10.27
CA ARG A 193 3.95 15.68 -11.28
C ARG A 193 2.46 15.37 -11.23
N LEU A 194 1.94 15.03 -10.06
CA LEU A 194 0.51 14.71 -9.87
C LEU A 194 -0.40 15.89 -10.22
N LEU A 195 0.04 17.11 -9.89
CA LEU A 195 -0.71 18.33 -10.25
C LEU A 195 -0.73 18.54 -11.77
N GLU A 196 0.41 18.37 -12.44
CA GLU A 196 0.48 18.48 -13.91
C GLU A 196 -0.41 17.44 -14.59
N GLU A 197 -0.35 16.17 -14.17
CA GLU A 197 -1.22 15.10 -14.70
C GLU A 197 -2.71 15.40 -14.49
N ALA A 198 -3.07 15.93 -13.32
CA ALA A 198 -4.45 16.33 -13.03
C ALA A 198 -4.91 17.50 -13.91
N GLN A 199 -4.02 18.47 -14.16
CA GLN A 199 -4.29 19.60 -15.05
C GLN A 199 -4.45 19.15 -16.50
N GLU A 200 -3.59 18.25 -16.98
CA GLU A 200 -3.68 17.69 -18.34
C GLU A 200 -4.98 16.91 -18.55
N THR A 201 -5.36 16.09 -17.55
CA THR A 201 -6.63 15.36 -17.56
C THR A 201 -7.82 16.32 -17.62
N THR A 202 -7.82 17.34 -16.77
CA THR A 202 -8.88 18.37 -16.75
C THR A 202 -8.97 19.11 -18.09
N ALA A 203 -7.83 19.50 -18.66
CA ALA A 203 -7.78 20.17 -19.95
C ALA A 203 -8.31 19.26 -21.08
N GLN A 204 -8.04 17.95 -21.01
CA GLN A 204 -8.58 16.99 -21.96
C GLN A 204 -10.11 16.86 -21.86
N GLU A 205 -10.65 16.78 -20.64
CA GLU A 205 -12.10 16.71 -20.42
C GLU A 205 -12.82 17.98 -20.88
N GLN A 206 -12.22 19.16 -20.66
CA GLN A 206 -12.75 20.43 -21.16
C GLN A 206 -12.82 20.45 -22.68
N ARG A 207 -11.74 20.04 -23.36
CA ARG A 207 -11.72 19.92 -24.84
C ARG A 207 -12.82 18.99 -25.35
N ILE A 208 -13.02 17.83 -24.72
CA ILE A 208 -14.08 16.88 -25.08
C ILE A 208 -15.47 17.52 -24.87
N SER A 209 -15.66 18.22 -23.75
CA SER A 209 -16.94 18.84 -23.41
C SER A 209 -17.30 19.97 -24.40
N GLU A 210 -16.32 20.79 -24.78
CA GLU A 210 -16.48 21.82 -25.81
C GLU A 210 -16.86 21.23 -27.17
N LEU A 211 -16.25 20.10 -27.54
CA LEU A 211 -16.58 19.38 -28.77
C LEU A 211 -18.03 18.87 -28.75
N VAL A 212 -18.45 18.24 -27.65
CA VAL A 212 -19.82 17.76 -27.48
C VAL A 212 -20.83 18.91 -27.54
N ALA A 213 -20.54 20.05 -26.90
CA ALA A 213 -21.40 21.23 -26.95
C ALA A 213 -21.55 21.77 -28.38
N ARG A 214 -20.46 21.83 -29.16
CA ARG A 214 -20.51 22.21 -30.59
C ARG A 214 -21.36 21.24 -31.39
N PHE A 215 -21.24 19.94 -31.15
CA PHE A 215 -22.07 18.93 -31.82
C PHE A 215 -23.56 19.08 -31.49
N GLN A 216 -23.91 19.45 -30.25
CA GLN A 216 -25.30 19.69 -29.85
C GLN A 216 -25.91 20.94 -30.50
N SER A 217 -25.09 21.89 -30.95
CA SER A 217 -25.56 23.06 -31.70
C SER A 217 -25.81 22.82 -33.19
N ALA A 218 -25.57 21.60 -33.70
CA ALA A 218 -25.83 21.26 -35.09
C ALA A 218 -27.34 21.35 -35.41
N GLU A 219 -27.68 22.07 -36.49
CA GLU A 219 -29.08 22.23 -36.92
C GLU A 219 -29.58 21.04 -37.76
N SER A 220 -28.67 20.22 -38.28
CA SER A 220 -28.98 19.03 -39.08
C SER A 220 -27.96 17.89 -38.87
N VAL A 221 -28.32 16.69 -39.33
CA VAL A 221 -27.43 15.51 -39.31
C VAL A 221 -26.20 15.74 -40.21
N ASP A 222 -26.37 16.41 -41.35
CA ASP A 222 -25.29 16.68 -42.29
C ASP A 222 -24.26 17.64 -41.66
N ASP A 223 -24.71 18.68 -40.97
CA ASP A 223 -23.84 19.63 -40.25
C ASP A 223 -23.04 18.94 -39.15
N LEU A 224 -23.67 18.03 -38.40
CA LEU A 224 -23.01 17.24 -37.35
C LEU A 224 -21.92 16.34 -37.93
N LEU A 225 -22.22 15.63 -39.03
CA LEU A 225 -21.26 14.76 -39.70
C LEU A 225 -20.06 15.54 -40.22
N GLN A 226 -20.30 16.71 -40.83
CA GLN A 226 -19.23 17.56 -41.35
C GLN A 226 -18.35 18.12 -40.23
N MET A 227 -18.95 18.58 -39.12
CA MET A 227 -18.21 19.03 -37.93
C MET A 227 -17.37 17.92 -37.32
N ALA A 228 -17.93 16.71 -37.16
CA ALA A 228 -17.21 15.57 -36.61
C ALA A 228 -16.02 15.14 -37.49
N LEU A 229 -16.22 15.11 -38.81
CA LEU A 229 -15.16 14.82 -39.78
C LEU A 229 -14.02 15.85 -39.72
N SER A 230 -14.36 17.14 -39.71
CA SER A 230 -13.36 18.21 -39.66
C SER A 230 -12.53 18.15 -38.37
N GLU A 231 -13.18 17.91 -37.22
CA GLU A 231 -12.49 17.83 -35.94
C GLU A 231 -11.55 16.61 -35.87
N LEU A 232 -12.03 15.43 -36.28
CA LEU A 232 -11.22 14.21 -36.29
C LEU A 232 -10.01 14.33 -37.22
N SER A 233 -10.19 14.92 -38.41
CA SER A 233 -9.10 15.16 -39.33
C SER A 233 -8.04 16.11 -38.75
N GLN A 234 -8.45 17.20 -38.09
CA GLN A 234 -7.50 18.14 -37.47
C GLN A 234 -6.80 17.53 -36.25
N SER A 235 -7.55 16.90 -35.33
CA SER A 235 -6.98 16.36 -34.09
C SER A 235 -6.03 15.19 -34.33
N LEU A 236 -6.28 14.37 -35.35
CA LEU A 236 -5.45 13.18 -35.64
C LEU A 236 -4.40 13.45 -36.71
N GLY A 237 -4.37 14.64 -37.32
CA GLY A 237 -3.52 14.93 -38.47
C GLY A 237 -3.80 13.99 -39.66
N ALA A 238 -5.04 13.53 -39.80
CA ALA A 238 -5.39 12.54 -40.81
C ALA A 238 -5.64 13.20 -42.16
N GLU A 239 -4.93 12.74 -43.20
CA GLU A 239 -5.12 13.20 -44.58
C GLU A 239 -6.45 12.75 -45.18
N HIS A 240 -7.02 11.64 -44.71
CA HIS A 240 -8.27 11.07 -45.19
C HIS A 240 -9.14 10.60 -44.02
N ALA A 241 -10.40 11.03 -44.00
CA ALA A 241 -11.40 10.58 -43.02
C ALA A 241 -12.76 10.41 -43.72
N ALA A 242 -13.57 9.44 -43.24
CA ALA A 242 -14.92 9.21 -43.76
C ALA A 242 -15.86 8.71 -42.65
N ILE A 243 -17.09 9.23 -42.63
CA ILE A 243 -18.20 8.71 -41.82
C ILE A 243 -19.28 8.20 -42.78
N ARG A 244 -19.79 6.98 -42.57
CA ARG A 244 -20.88 6.40 -43.37
C ARG A 244 -22.01 5.94 -42.46
N LEU A 245 -23.22 6.42 -42.71
CA LEU A 245 -24.44 5.98 -42.03
C LEU A 245 -25.19 4.95 -42.89
N GLY A 246 -25.66 3.86 -42.30
CA GLY A 246 -26.42 2.81 -42.99
C GLY A 246 -25.73 1.43 -42.99
N ARG A 247 -26.33 0.44 -43.66
CA ARG A 247 -25.77 -0.92 -43.74
C ARG A 247 -24.61 -0.96 -44.76
N PRO A 248 -23.46 -1.58 -44.44
CA PRO A 248 -22.40 -1.78 -45.42
C PRO A 248 -22.93 -2.66 -46.57
N GLY A 249 -23.15 -2.05 -47.73
CA GLY A 249 -23.58 -2.73 -48.96
C GLY A 249 -22.41 -3.44 -49.63
N ARG A 250 -22.68 -4.62 -50.18
CA ARG A 250 -21.78 -5.51 -50.93
C ARG A 250 -20.85 -4.70 -51.87
N GLN A 251 -19.54 -4.96 -51.79
CA GLN A 251 -18.45 -4.35 -52.57
C GLN A 251 -18.87 -3.77 -53.93
N MET A 252 -18.57 -2.48 -54.16
CA MET A 252 -18.41 -1.97 -55.51
C MET A 252 -17.10 -2.52 -56.08
N GLU A 253 -17.18 -3.65 -56.78
CA GLU A 253 -16.23 -3.96 -57.85
C GLU A 253 -16.34 -2.84 -58.91
N GLY A 254 -15.22 -2.21 -59.23
CA GLY A 254 -15.13 -1.30 -60.38
C GLY A 254 -14.80 0.15 -60.03
N ALA A 255 -13.58 0.39 -59.57
CA ALA A 255 -12.90 1.64 -59.87
C ALA A 255 -11.44 1.30 -60.21
N SER A 256 -11.25 1.05 -61.51
CA SER A 256 -9.96 1.02 -62.18
C SER A 256 -9.24 2.35 -61.92
N TYR A 257 -8.04 2.29 -61.36
CA TYR A 257 -7.05 3.36 -61.50
C TYR A 257 -6.05 2.90 -62.56
N ALA A 258 -6.13 3.57 -63.71
CA ALA A 258 -4.99 3.82 -64.57
C ALA A 258 -4.27 5.08 -64.07
#